data_AF-A0A953ND76-F1
#
_entry.id   AF-A0A953ND76-F1
#
_cell.length_a   1.000
_cell.length_b   1.000
_cell.length_c   1.000
_cell.angle_alpha   90.00
_cell.angle_beta   90.00
_cell.angle_gamma   90.00
#
_symmetry.space_group_name_H-M   'P 1'
#
loop_
_entity.id
_entity.type
_entity.pdbx_description
1 polymer ?
#
loop_
_entity_poly.entity_id
_entity_poly.type
_entity_poly.pdbx_seq_one_letter_code
_entity_poly.pdbx_strand_id
1 'polypeptide(L)'
;MLEQLGKLLHQKHVADSSLFIVFLADYNRIKIVNEIENNKDKNNSLNLAITAFGDAFIQSAMAQDAAINNNLGTCYIGGVRQYIEEIRQILNIKGKALPIIGLAIGYPENSFGRVKPKIQRVFKNKYDIEAVNSSITPYNKTLSQYYFEQKYDFDYIKEVNKYINDDNSKIDEIIKKILQLL
;
A
#
# COMPACT_ATOMS: atom_id res chain seq x y z
N MET A 1 -3.64 19.52 -8.61
CA MET A 1 -2.72 18.42 -8.22
C MET A 1 -3.47 17.13 -7.89
N LEU A 2 -4.45 17.12 -6.96
CA LEU A 2 -5.23 15.93 -6.62
C LEU A 2 -5.95 15.29 -7.84
N GLU A 3 -6.58 16.10 -8.69
CA GLU A 3 -7.19 15.62 -9.95
C GLU A 3 -6.19 14.91 -10.86
N GLN A 4 -4.98 15.44 -10.98
CA GLN A 4 -3.92 14.85 -11.80
C GLN A 4 -3.48 13.48 -11.25
N LEU A 5 -3.32 13.38 -9.92
CA LEU A 5 -2.99 12.13 -9.24
C LEU A 5 -4.14 11.11 -9.33
N GLY A 6 -5.39 11.55 -9.13
CA GLY A 6 -6.56 10.67 -9.26
C GLY A 6 -6.76 10.15 -10.68
N LYS A 7 -6.48 10.97 -11.70
CA LYS A 7 -6.49 10.55 -13.10
C LYS A 7 -5.37 9.54 -13.41
N LEU A 8 -4.14 9.81 -12.95
CA LEU A 8 -2.99 8.92 -13.13
C LEU A 8 -3.23 7.54 -12.47
N LEU A 9 -3.78 7.55 -11.25
CA LEU A 9 -4.04 6.34 -10.46
C LEU A 9 -5.33 5.62 -10.84
N HIS A 10 -6.10 6.16 -11.79
CA HIS A 10 -7.44 5.69 -12.17
C HIS A 10 -8.40 5.54 -10.98
N GLN A 11 -8.29 6.43 -10.00
CA GLN A 11 -9.00 6.35 -8.72
C GLN A 11 -9.64 7.69 -8.37
N LYS A 12 -10.92 7.83 -8.67
CA LYS A 12 -11.70 9.07 -8.48
C LYS A 12 -11.64 9.58 -7.04
N HIS A 13 -11.70 8.68 -6.05
CA HIS A 13 -11.65 9.04 -4.64
C HIS A 13 -10.32 9.69 -4.20
N VAL A 14 -9.25 9.60 -4.99
CA VAL A 14 -8.03 10.40 -4.75
C VAL A 14 -8.25 11.86 -5.13
N ALA A 15 -8.92 12.10 -6.26
CA ALA A 15 -9.27 13.45 -6.71
C ALA A 15 -10.30 14.11 -5.79
N ASP A 16 -11.28 13.35 -5.32
CA ASP A 16 -12.36 13.84 -4.45
C ASP A 16 -11.94 13.96 -2.97
N SER A 17 -10.77 13.44 -2.58
CA SER A 17 -10.30 13.51 -1.21
C SER A 17 -9.96 14.95 -0.78
N SER A 18 -10.08 15.24 0.51
CA SER A 18 -9.67 16.55 1.06
C SER A 18 -8.14 16.66 1.18
N LEU A 19 -7.47 15.51 1.36
CA LEU A 19 -6.02 15.40 1.47
C LEU A 19 -5.56 14.06 0.90
N PHE A 20 -4.46 14.08 0.14
CA PHE A 20 -3.78 12.88 -0.30
C PHE A 20 -2.31 12.93 0.14
N ILE A 21 -1.92 11.97 0.98
CA ILE A 21 -0.54 11.86 1.49
C ILE A 21 0.17 10.73 0.75
N VAL A 22 1.39 10.98 0.27
CA VAL A 22 2.25 9.96 -0.32
C VAL A 22 3.42 9.69 0.63
N PHE A 23 3.49 8.47 1.15
CA PHE A 23 4.56 8.03 2.05
C PHE A 23 5.72 7.46 1.24
N LEU A 24 6.94 7.90 1.59
CA LEU A 24 8.15 7.64 0.83
C LEU A 24 9.09 6.70 1.59
N ALA A 25 9.78 5.82 0.86
CA ALA A 25 11.05 5.29 1.29
C ALA A 25 12.14 6.31 0.90
N ASP A 26 12.72 7.01 1.88
CA ASP A 26 13.65 8.13 1.67
C ASP A 26 15.04 7.84 2.24
N TYR A 27 16.04 7.79 1.36
CA TYR A 27 17.44 7.52 1.67
C TYR A 27 18.32 8.76 1.55
N ASN A 28 17.75 9.91 1.19
CA ASN A 28 18.53 11.13 1.02
C ASN A 28 19.25 11.51 2.31
N ARG A 29 18.61 11.34 3.48
CA ARG A 29 19.24 11.61 4.78
C ARG A 29 20.45 10.71 5.02
N ILE A 30 20.31 9.41 4.75
CA ILE A 30 21.39 8.44 4.93
C ILE A 30 22.55 8.77 3.99
N LYS A 31 22.24 9.09 2.73
CA LYS A 31 23.24 9.51 1.75
C LYS A 31 24.02 10.74 2.21
N ILE A 32 23.32 11.78 2.68
CA ILE A 32 23.94 13.02 3.18
C ILE A 32 24.87 12.72 4.37
N VAL A 33 24.44 11.87 5.31
CA VAL A 33 25.28 11.47 6.45
C VAL A 33 26.55 10.73 5.99
N ASN A 34 26.44 9.81 5.03
CA ASN A 34 27.59 9.10 4.48
C ASN A 34 28.57 10.04 3.76
N GLU A 35 28.05 11.03 3.03
CA GLU A 35 28.85 12.05 2.34
C GLU A 35 29.63 12.91 3.35
N ILE A 36 29.01 13.30 4.46
CA ILE A 36 29.67 14.05 5.55
C ILE A 36 30.83 13.25 6.16
N GLU A 37 30.62 11.95 6.39
CA GLU A 37 31.62 11.07 7.00
C GLU A 37 32.69 10.55 6.01
N ASN A 38 32.65 10.98 4.73
CA ASN A 38 33.50 10.46 3.64
C ASN A 38 33.49 8.92 3.53
N ASN A 39 32.39 8.29 3.92
CA ASN A 39 32.23 6.86 3.84
C ASN A 39 31.88 6.45 2.42
N LYS A 40 32.49 5.37 1.92
CA LYS A 40 32.02 4.73 0.68
C LYS A 40 30.62 4.19 0.92
N ASP A 41 29.66 4.64 0.11
CA ASP A 41 28.26 4.22 0.19
C ASP A 41 28.18 2.69 -0.04
N LYS A 42 27.99 1.93 1.05
CA LYS A 42 27.79 0.47 1.03
C LYS A 42 26.29 0.11 1.14
N ASN A 43 25.41 1.10 0.99
CA ASN A 43 24.02 1.05 1.45
C ASN A 43 23.01 0.46 0.45
N ASN A 44 23.48 -0.22 -0.60
CA ASN A 44 22.60 -0.96 -1.50
C ASN A 44 22.30 -2.35 -0.93
N SER A 45 21.58 -2.40 0.20
CA SER A 45 21.15 -3.67 0.80
C SER A 45 19.64 -3.82 0.79
N LEU A 46 19.18 -5.03 0.49
CA LEU A 46 17.78 -5.43 0.62
C LEU A 46 17.23 -5.13 2.03
N ASN A 47 18.08 -5.20 3.06
CA ASN A 47 17.68 -4.87 4.43
C ASN A 47 17.25 -3.40 4.55
N LEU A 48 18.02 -2.48 3.97
CA LEU A 48 17.68 -1.05 3.96
C LEU A 48 16.37 -0.79 3.19
N ALA A 49 16.11 -1.53 2.11
CA ALA A 49 14.83 -1.51 1.40
C ALA A 49 13.65 -1.89 2.31
N ILE A 50 13.77 -3.03 2.98
CA ILE A 50 12.75 -3.54 3.90
C ILE A 50 12.49 -2.53 5.02
N THR A 51 13.54 -1.94 5.60
CA THR A 51 13.41 -0.93 6.67
C THR A 51 12.62 0.29 6.19
N ALA A 52 13.01 0.94 5.10
CA ALA A 52 12.33 2.17 4.68
C ALA A 52 10.89 1.92 4.20
N PHE A 53 10.63 0.75 3.60
CA PHE A 53 9.26 0.36 3.24
C PHE A 53 8.42 0.17 4.51
N GLY A 54 8.97 -0.54 5.50
CA GLY A 54 8.34 -0.71 6.81
C GLY A 54 8.00 0.63 7.47
N ASP A 55 8.95 1.55 7.50
CA ASP A 55 8.75 2.90 8.05
C ASP A 55 7.64 3.66 7.33
N ALA A 56 7.58 3.59 5.99
CA ALA A 56 6.52 4.23 5.22
C ALA A 56 5.14 3.64 5.55
N PHE A 57 5.03 2.31 5.67
CA PHE A 57 3.77 1.66 6.03
C PHE A 57 3.33 1.98 7.47
N ILE A 58 4.26 1.97 8.43
CA ILE A 58 3.97 2.30 9.83
C ILE A 58 3.48 3.75 9.95
N GLN A 59 4.18 4.71 9.32
CA GLN A 59 3.75 6.10 9.29
C GLN A 59 2.36 6.26 8.67
N SER A 60 2.08 5.50 7.60
CA SER A 60 0.78 5.54 6.94
C SER A 60 -0.35 5.00 7.85
N ALA A 61 -0.08 3.95 8.64
CA ALA A 61 -0.99 3.40 9.64
C ALA A 61 -1.28 4.41 10.76
N MET A 62 -0.25 5.05 11.30
CA MET A 62 -0.40 6.08 12.32
C MET A 62 -1.23 7.27 11.81
N ALA A 63 -1.01 7.70 10.56
CA ALA A 63 -1.78 8.77 9.95
C ALA A 63 -3.25 8.38 9.72
N GLN A 64 -3.51 7.14 9.32
CA GLN A 64 -4.87 6.61 9.22
C GLN A 64 -5.58 6.62 10.58
N ASP A 65 -4.94 6.09 11.63
CA ASP A 65 -5.53 6.03 12.97
C ASP A 65 -5.87 7.43 13.50
N ALA A 66 -4.97 8.39 13.28
CA ALA A 66 -5.21 9.79 13.62
C ALA A 66 -6.41 10.36 12.85
N ALA A 67 -6.53 10.09 11.55
CA ALA A 67 -7.65 10.56 10.74
C ALA A 67 -8.99 9.94 11.21
N ILE A 68 -9.03 8.63 11.45
CA ILE A 68 -10.23 7.93 11.92
C ILE A 68 -10.67 8.45 13.30
N ASN A 69 -9.71 8.69 14.21
CA ASN A 69 -9.98 9.28 15.52
C ASN A 69 -10.56 10.70 15.44
N ASN A 70 -10.39 11.38 14.31
CA ASN A 70 -10.98 12.68 14.02
C ASN A 70 -12.23 12.58 13.11
N ASN A 71 -12.89 11.41 13.07
CA ASN A 71 -14.10 11.14 12.28
C ASN A 71 -13.92 11.34 10.76
N LEU A 72 -12.71 11.18 10.23
CA LEU A 72 -12.42 11.24 8.81
C LEU A 72 -12.44 9.84 8.18
N GLY A 73 -12.83 9.77 6.91
CA GLY A 73 -12.70 8.58 6.07
C GLY A 73 -11.30 8.49 5.46
N THR A 74 -10.81 7.26 5.28
CA THR A 74 -9.48 7.01 4.72
C THR A 74 -9.49 5.87 3.71
N CYS A 75 -8.63 5.95 2.68
CA CYS A 75 -8.39 4.85 1.76
C CYS A 75 -6.90 4.76 1.38
N TYR A 76 -6.28 3.60 1.60
CA TYR A 76 -4.92 3.35 1.13
C TYR A 76 -4.88 3.12 -0.38
N ILE A 77 -3.88 3.71 -1.02
CA ILE A 77 -3.68 3.63 -2.47
C ILE A 77 -2.35 2.94 -2.74
N GLY A 78 -2.40 1.61 -2.89
CA GLY A 78 -1.24 0.81 -3.27
C GLY A 78 -0.78 1.03 -4.72
N GLY A 79 -1.67 1.53 -5.58
CA GLY A 79 -1.39 1.85 -6.99
C GLY A 79 -0.30 2.89 -7.18
N VAL A 80 0.05 3.65 -6.14
CA VAL A 80 1.21 4.58 -6.15
C VAL A 80 2.48 3.92 -6.66
N ARG A 81 2.72 2.64 -6.31
CA ARG A 81 3.92 1.93 -6.76
C ARG A 81 3.94 1.65 -8.27
N GLN A 82 2.80 1.67 -8.94
CA GLN A 82 2.75 1.45 -10.39
C GLN A 82 3.21 2.67 -11.19
N TYR A 83 3.21 3.86 -10.58
CA TYR A 83 3.45 5.15 -11.24
C TYR A 83 4.51 5.98 -10.50
N ILE A 84 5.59 5.33 -10.03
CA ILE A 84 6.60 5.96 -9.18
C ILE A 84 7.23 7.18 -9.87
N GLU A 85 7.64 7.06 -11.13
CA GLU A 85 8.34 8.14 -11.83
C GLU A 85 7.41 9.31 -12.11
N GLU A 86 6.17 9.03 -12.52
CA GLU A 86 5.15 10.04 -12.77
C GLU A 86 4.78 10.77 -11.48
N ILE A 87 4.62 10.05 -10.36
CA ILE A 87 4.34 10.67 -9.06
C ILE A 87 5.54 11.49 -8.59
N ARG A 88 6.77 11.01 -8.77
CA ARG A 88 7.98 11.79 -8.47
C ARG A 88 8.02 13.08 -9.28
N GLN A 89 7.65 13.04 -10.55
CA GLN A 89 7.57 14.24 -11.38
C GLN A 89 6.48 15.21 -10.90
N ILE A 90 5.27 14.71 -10.63
CA ILE A 90 4.13 15.53 -10.18
C ILE A 90 4.44 16.21 -8.85
N LEU A 91 5.04 15.48 -7.91
CA LEU A 91 5.34 15.95 -6.56
C LEU A 91 6.75 16.56 -6.43
N ASN A 92 7.50 16.66 -7.53
CA ASN A 92 8.87 17.15 -7.56
C ASN A 92 9.79 16.46 -6.51
N ILE A 93 9.63 15.13 -6.38
CA ILE A 93 10.43 14.30 -5.46
C ILE A 93 11.80 14.05 -6.09
N LYS A 94 12.86 14.42 -5.38
CA LYS A 94 14.25 14.36 -5.85
C LYS A 94 15.08 13.32 -5.09
N GLY A 95 16.20 12.95 -5.70
CA GLY A 95 17.19 12.07 -5.09
C GLY A 95 16.68 10.65 -4.88
N LYS A 96 17.14 10.01 -3.80
CA LYS A 96 16.84 8.61 -3.44
C LYS A 96 15.57 8.52 -2.56
N ALA A 97 14.46 9.10 -3.01
CA ALA A 97 13.16 9.00 -2.35
C ALA A 97 12.10 8.43 -3.29
N LEU A 98 11.36 7.43 -2.81
CA LEU A 98 10.47 6.61 -3.63
C LEU A 98 9.06 6.51 -3.03
N PRO A 99 8.01 6.81 -3.79
CA PRO A 99 6.61 6.59 -3.37
C PRO A 99 6.31 5.11 -3.08
N ILE A 100 5.84 4.80 -1.86
CA ILE A 100 5.54 3.43 -1.42
C ILE A 100 4.04 3.18 -1.26
N ILE A 101 3.31 4.13 -0.68
CA ILE A 101 1.87 4.02 -0.45
C ILE A 101 1.24 5.41 -0.38
N GLY A 102 0.05 5.55 -0.94
CA GLY A 102 -0.78 6.74 -0.78
C GLY A 102 -1.86 6.55 0.29
N LEU A 103 -2.33 7.63 0.88
CA LEU A 103 -3.48 7.67 1.78
C LEU A 103 -4.38 8.84 1.40
N ALA A 104 -5.56 8.54 0.85
CA ALA A 104 -6.62 9.52 0.65
C ALA A 104 -7.38 9.69 1.97
N ILE A 105 -7.61 10.95 2.36
CA ILE A 105 -8.29 11.34 3.60
C ILE A 105 -9.34 12.41 3.26
N GLY A 106 -10.53 12.29 3.84
CA GLY A 106 -11.58 13.30 3.68
C GLY A 106 -12.81 13.03 4.51
N TYR A 107 -13.83 13.85 4.33
CA TYR A 107 -15.13 13.65 4.95
C TYR A 107 -15.92 12.63 4.11
N PRO A 108 -16.41 11.54 4.72
CA PRO A 108 -17.17 10.54 3.99
C PRO A 108 -18.54 11.12 3.59
N GLU A 109 -18.86 11.12 2.29
CA GLU A 109 -20.17 11.58 1.77
C GLU A 109 -21.31 10.62 2.14
N ASN A 110 -20.99 9.35 2.36
CA ASN A 110 -21.94 8.30 2.74
C ASN A 110 -21.53 7.70 4.09
N SER A 111 -22.47 7.06 4.79
CA SER A 111 -22.16 6.29 6.00
C SER A 111 -21.01 5.31 5.75
N PHE A 112 -20.14 5.14 6.74
CA PHE A 112 -19.07 4.12 6.67
C PHE A 112 -19.65 2.77 6.23
N GLY A 113 -19.07 2.19 5.19
CA GLY A 113 -19.51 0.90 4.67
C GLY A 113 -19.42 -0.20 5.73
N ARG A 114 -20.13 -1.31 5.50
CA ARG A 114 -20.02 -2.48 6.38
C ARG A 114 -18.57 -2.97 6.44
N VAL A 115 -18.14 -3.43 7.60
CA VAL A 115 -16.78 -3.96 7.77
C VAL A 115 -16.65 -5.26 6.97
N LYS A 116 -15.74 -5.27 5.99
CA LYS A 116 -15.42 -6.48 5.21
C LYS A 116 -14.90 -7.58 6.14
N PRO A 117 -15.48 -8.81 6.12
CA PRO A 117 -14.99 -9.94 6.90
C PRO A 117 -13.50 -10.19 6.69
N LYS A 118 -12.79 -10.59 7.75
CA LYS A 118 -11.35 -10.89 7.73
C LYS A 118 -11.10 -12.35 8.09
N ILE A 119 -10.05 -12.92 7.51
CA ILE A 119 -9.54 -14.24 7.87
C ILE A 119 -8.58 -14.13 9.07
N GLN A 120 -8.52 -15.14 9.93
CA GLN A 120 -7.58 -15.22 11.04
C GLN A 120 -6.14 -15.23 10.49
N ARG A 121 -5.30 -14.31 10.95
CA ARG A 121 -3.88 -14.21 10.54
C ARG A 121 -2.91 -14.22 11.72
N VAL A 122 -3.42 -14.31 12.95
CA VAL A 122 -2.63 -14.29 14.17
C VAL A 122 -2.52 -15.69 14.72
N PHE A 123 -1.29 -16.13 14.96
CA PHE A 123 -0.97 -17.44 15.53
C PHE A 123 -0.20 -17.25 16.84
N LYS A 124 -0.51 -18.09 17.82
CA LYS A 124 0.15 -18.04 19.13
C LYS A 124 1.36 -18.97 19.13
N ASN A 125 2.53 -18.45 19.48
CA ASN A 125 3.82 -19.15 19.63
C ASN A 125 4.44 -19.75 18.35
N LYS A 126 3.64 -20.35 17.45
CA LYS A 126 4.10 -20.94 16.20
C LYS A 126 3.10 -20.71 15.08
N TYR A 127 3.59 -20.67 13.84
CA TYR A 127 2.73 -20.67 12.65
C TYR A 127 1.91 -21.96 12.57
N ASP A 128 0.64 -21.86 12.17
CA ASP A 128 -0.28 -22.99 12.07
C ASP A 128 -0.84 -23.09 10.65
N ILE A 129 -0.21 -23.95 9.84
CA ILE A 129 -0.61 -24.19 8.45
C ILE A 129 -1.95 -24.93 8.35
N GLU A 130 -2.29 -25.77 9.33
CA GLU A 130 -3.55 -26.52 9.34
C GLU A 130 -4.74 -25.58 9.60
N ALA A 131 -4.55 -24.62 10.51
CA ALA A 131 -5.51 -23.54 10.73
C ALA A 131 -5.69 -22.67 9.47
N VAL A 132 -4.61 -22.36 8.73
CA VAL A 132 -4.73 -21.66 7.45
C VAL A 132 -5.57 -22.48 6.47
N ASN A 133 -5.21 -23.74 6.22
CA ASN A 133 -5.89 -24.60 5.26
C ASN A 133 -7.38 -24.77 5.57
N SER A 134 -7.72 -25.02 6.84
CA SER A 134 -9.11 -25.20 7.27
C SER A 134 -9.95 -23.91 7.24
N SER A 135 -9.32 -22.73 7.25
CA SER A 135 -10.02 -21.44 7.25
C SER A 135 -10.46 -20.93 5.87
N ILE A 136 -9.84 -21.40 4.77
CA ILE A 136 -10.06 -20.84 3.42
C ILE A 136 -11.50 -21.03 2.94
N THR A 137 -12.03 -22.26 2.97
CA THR A 137 -13.38 -22.55 2.47
C THR A 137 -14.48 -21.84 3.28
N PRO A 138 -14.46 -21.86 4.64
CA PRO A 138 -15.41 -21.09 5.44
C PRO A 138 -15.31 -19.58 5.21
N TYR A 139 -14.09 -19.05 5.07
CA TYR A 139 -13.87 -17.63 4.77
C TYR A 139 -14.41 -17.26 3.40
N ASN A 140 -14.19 -18.08 2.37
CA ASN A 140 -14.75 -17.86 1.03
C ASN A 140 -16.27 -17.75 1.10
N LYS A 141 -16.96 -18.70 1.75
CA LYS A 141 -18.43 -18.66 1.92
C LYS A 141 -18.89 -17.38 2.61
N THR A 142 -18.21 -16.99 3.70
CA THR A 142 -18.53 -15.77 4.47
C THR A 142 -18.37 -14.52 3.61
N LEU A 143 -17.28 -14.46 2.83
CA LEU A 143 -16.98 -13.30 2.00
C LEU A 143 -17.88 -13.20 0.76
N SER A 144 -18.18 -14.33 0.12
CA SER A 144 -19.17 -14.41 -0.96
C SER A 144 -20.54 -13.92 -0.50
N GLN A 145 -20.99 -14.35 0.68
CA GLN A 145 -22.25 -13.88 1.26
C GLN A 145 -22.24 -12.36 1.52
N TYR A 146 -21.15 -11.83 2.08
CA TYR A 146 -20.98 -10.39 2.32
C TYR A 146 -21.10 -9.56 1.03
N TYR A 147 -20.52 -10.02 -0.07
CA TYR A 147 -20.61 -9.35 -1.37
C TYR A 147 -21.97 -9.57 -2.06
N PHE A 148 -22.57 -10.75 -1.92
CA PHE A 148 -23.91 -11.04 -2.42
C PHE A 148 -24.95 -10.09 -1.82
N GLU A 149 -24.87 -9.81 -0.51
CA GLU A 149 -25.71 -8.81 0.18
C GLU A 149 -25.54 -7.39 -0.38
N GLN A 150 -24.40 -7.12 -1.03
CA GLN A 150 -24.10 -5.87 -1.73
C GLN A 150 -24.35 -5.96 -3.24
N LYS A 151 -24.99 -7.04 -3.71
CA LYS A 151 -25.32 -7.31 -5.12
C LYS A 151 -24.09 -7.52 -6.03
N TYR A 152 -23.02 -8.07 -5.47
CA TYR A 152 -21.83 -8.48 -6.22
C TYR A 152 -21.65 -10.00 -6.13
N ASP A 153 -21.40 -10.63 -7.27
CA ASP A 153 -20.91 -12.01 -7.31
C ASP A 153 -19.40 -12.03 -7.04
N PHE A 154 -18.97 -12.74 -6.01
CA PHE A 154 -17.59 -12.74 -5.56
C PHE A 154 -17.19 -14.10 -5.02
N ASP A 155 -16.06 -14.62 -5.49
CA ASP A 155 -15.43 -15.85 -5.01
C ASP A 155 -13.97 -15.57 -4.70
N TYR A 156 -13.62 -15.60 -3.41
CA TYR A 156 -12.27 -15.29 -2.93
C TYR A 156 -11.22 -16.20 -3.56
N ILE A 157 -11.52 -17.49 -3.73
CA ILE A 157 -10.55 -18.47 -4.25
C ILE A 157 -10.29 -18.18 -5.74
N LYS A 158 -11.34 -17.92 -6.52
CA LYS A 158 -11.20 -17.57 -7.93
C LYS A 158 -10.47 -16.24 -8.12
N GLU A 159 -10.80 -15.22 -7.33
CA GLU A 159 -10.16 -13.91 -7.43
C GLU A 159 -8.68 -13.95 -7.04
N VAL A 160 -8.32 -14.70 -6.00
CA VAL A 160 -6.90 -14.91 -5.64
C VAL A 160 -6.16 -15.68 -6.73
N ASN A 161 -6.75 -16.76 -7.27
CA ASN A 161 -6.14 -17.51 -8.37
C ASN A 161 -5.93 -16.64 -9.60
N LYS A 162 -6.90 -15.79 -9.94
CA LYS A 162 -6.76 -14.82 -11.03
C LYS A 162 -5.59 -13.87 -10.77
N TYR A 163 -5.56 -13.24 -9.60
CA TYR A 163 -4.51 -12.29 -9.23
C TYR A 163 -3.09 -12.88 -9.28
N ILE A 164 -2.92 -14.14 -8.83
CA ILE A 164 -1.62 -14.82 -8.84
C ILE A 164 -1.16 -15.15 -10.27
N ASN A 165 -2.11 -15.49 -11.15
CA ASN A 165 -1.83 -15.85 -12.54
C ASN A 165 -1.82 -14.65 -13.49
N ASP A 166 -2.23 -13.47 -13.03
CA ASP A 166 -2.10 -12.23 -13.79
C ASP A 166 -0.62 -11.89 -14.00
N ASP A 167 -0.29 -11.39 -15.19
CA ASP A 167 1.07 -10.96 -15.53
C ASP A 167 1.45 -9.72 -14.73
N ASN A 168 2.20 -9.94 -13.65
CA ASN A 168 2.73 -8.91 -12.77
C ASN A 168 4.17 -8.47 -13.13
N SER A 169 4.68 -8.84 -14.31
CA SER A 169 6.07 -8.54 -14.74
C SER A 169 6.46 -7.06 -14.63
N LYS A 170 5.52 -6.16 -14.90
CA LYS A 170 5.72 -4.71 -14.74
C LYS A 170 6.00 -4.31 -13.28
N ILE A 171 5.32 -4.93 -12.32
CA ILE A 171 5.55 -4.67 -10.89
C ILE A 171 6.92 -5.20 -10.48
N ASP A 172 7.32 -6.36 -10.97
CA ASP A 172 8.66 -6.92 -10.71
C ASP A 172 9.78 -6.03 -11.26
N GLU A 173 9.61 -5.48 -12.47
CA GLU A 173 10.53 -4.48 -13.01
C GLU A 173 10.61 -3.23 -12.14
N ILE A 174 9.47 -2.75 -11.64
CA ILE A 174 9.44 -1.60 -10.74
C ILE A 174 10.16 -1.92 -9.43
N ILE A 175 9.92 -3.07 -8.82
CA ILE A 175 10.63 -3.49 -7.60
C ILE A 175 12.13 -3.58 -7.85
N LYS A 176 12.56 -4.13 -9.00
CA LYS A 176 13.98 -4.14 -9.38
C LYS A 176 14.56 -2.74 -9.53
N LYS A 177 13.84 -1.82 -10.17
CA LYS A 177 14.25 -0.41 -10.29
C LYS A 177 14.33 0.28 -8.94
N ILE A 178 13.38 0.02 -8.04
CA ILE A 178 13.44 0.50 -6.66
C ILE A 178 14.72 -0.02 -6.02
N LEU A 179 14.97 -1.33 -6.02
CA LEU A 179 16.18 -1.91 -5.43
C LEU A 179 17.49 -1.38 -6.03
N GLN A 180 17.50 -0.94 -7.29
CA GLN A 180 18.68 -0.29 -7.91
C GLN A 180 18.89 1.16 -7.45
N LEU A 181 17.81 1.86 -7.07
CA LEU A 181 17.86 3.23 -6.57
C LEU A 181 18.26 3.31 -5.09
N LEU A 182 18.17 2.18 -4.38
CA LEU A 182 18.59 2.00 -2.98
C LEU A 182 20.06 1.67 -2.93
#